data_AF-X1D458-F1
#
_entry.id   AF-X1D458-F1
#
_cell.length_a   1.000
_cell.length_b   1.000
_cell.length_c   1.000
_cell.angle_alpha   90.00
_cell.angle_beta   90.00
_cell.angle_gamma   90.00
#
_symmetry.space_group_name_H-M   'P 1'
#
loop_
_entity.id
_entity.type
_entity.pdbx_description
1 polymer ?
#
loop_
_entity_poly.entity_id
_entity_poly.type
_entity_poly.pdbx_seq_one_letter_code
_entity_poly.pdbx_strand_id
1 'polypeptide(L)' 'DVGMAEISFQQALDVAREQIAKGAELRAASSLGKLWVEQGKYDAARTMLLEICNWFTG' A
#
# COMPACT_ATOMS: atom_id res chain seq x y z
N ASP A 1 11.49 -12.93 -6.29
CA ASP A 1 10.66 -12.60 -7.45
C ASP A 1 9.81 -11.38 -7.09
N VAL A 2 9.98 -10.27 -7.80
CA VAL A 2 9.38 -8.96 -7.45
C VAL A 2 7.84 -9.00 -7.55
N GLY A 3 7.28 -9.84 -8.42
CA GLY A 3 5.84 -9.98 -8.57
C GLY A 3 5.16 -10.62 -7.35
N MET A 4 5.83 -11.56 -6.67
CA MET A 4 5.28 -12.20 -5.46
C MET A 4 5.21 -11.24 -4.28
N ALA A 5 6.16 -10.30 -4.17
CA ALA A 5 6.14 -9.28 -3.13
C ALA A 5 4.97 -8.30 -3.33
N GLU A 6 4.72 -7.90 -4.58
CA GLU A 6 3.59 -7.00 -4.92
C GLU A 6 2.25 -7.63 -4.55
N ILE A 7 2.02 -8.89 -4.94
CA ILE A 7 0.81 -9.64 -4.59
C ILE A 7 0.65 -9.76 -3.07
N SER A 8 1.73 -10.08 -2.35
CA SER A 8 1.69 -10.27 -0.89
C SER A 8 1.33 -8.96 -0.17
N PHE A 9 1.89 -7.82 -0.58
CA PHE A 9 1.56 -6.54 0.04
C PHE A 9 0.16 -6.05 -0.32
N GLN A 10 -0.32 -6.33 -1.54
CA GLN A 10 -1.71 -6.03 -1.92
C GLN A 10 -2.70 -6.81 -1.05
N GLN A 11 -2.48 -8.12 -0.88
CA GLN A 11 -3.31 -8.94 0.00
C GLN A 11 -3.28 -8.46 1.45
N ALA A 12 -2.10 -8.10 1.98
CA ALA A 12 -1.97 -7.55 3.32
C ALA A 12 -2.71 -6.21 3.47
N LEU A 13 -2.70 -5.37 2.43
CA LEU A 13 -3.43 -4.10 2.40
C LEU A 13 -4.96 -4.34 2.43
N ASP A 14 -5.45 -5.27 1.61
CA ASP A 14 -6.88 -5.58 1.53
C ASP A 14 -7.40 -6.14 2.87
N VAL A 15 -6.67 -7.09 3.48
CA VAL A 15 -7.01 -7.63 4.80
C VAL A 15 -6.97 -6.54 5.89
N ALA A 16 -5.99 -5.63 5.85
CA ALA A 16 -5.91 -4.54 6.82
C ALA A 16 -7.08 -3.55 6.68
N ARG A 17 -7.53 -3.27 5.44
CA ARG A 17 -8.71 -2.44 5.15
C ARG A 17 -9.99 -3.09 5.69
N GLU A 18 -10.19 -4.38 5.43
CA GLU A 18 -11.34 -5.14 5.95
C GLU A 18 -11.41 -5.13 7.48
N GLN A 19 -10.26 -5.21 8.15
CA GLN A 19 -10.17 -5.19 9.61
C GLN A 19 -10.18 -3.77 10.21
N ILE A 20 -10.18 -2.72 9.38
CA ILE A 20 -10.03 -1.32 9.81
C ILE A 20 -8.75 -1.14 10.65
N ALA A 21 -7.74 -1.95 10.36
CA ALA A 21 -6.48 -2.00 11.11
C ALA A 21 -5.53 -0.91 10.61
N LYS A 22 -5.81 0.35 10.94
CA LYS A 22 -5.09 1.54 10.44
C LYS A 22 -3.56 1.40 10.44
N GLY A 23 -2.98 0.91 11.53
CA GLY A 23 -1.52 0.72 11.63
C GLY A 23 -0.97 -0.37 10.69
N ALA A 24 -1.75 -1.42 10.42
CA ALA A 24 -1.38 -2.46 9.47
C ALA A 24 -1.55 -1.98 8.02
N GLU A 25 -2.61 -1.22 7.75
CA GLU A 25 -2.90 -0.61 6.45
C GLU A 25 -1.76 0.30 6.01
N LEU A 26 -1.32 1.21 6.89
CA LEU A 26 -0.21 2.13 6.61
C LEU A 26 1.10 1.39 6.32
N ARG A 27 1.40 0.33 7.08
CA ARG A 27 2.62 -0.47 6.86
C ARG A 27 2.59 -1.22 5.53
N ALA A 28 1.48 -1.87 5.21
CA ALA A 28 1.33 -2.62 3.96
C ALA A 28 1.49 -1.69 2.75
N ALA A 29 0.81 -0.54 2.78
CA ALA A 29 0.90 0.42 1.69
C ALA A 29 2.27 1.12 1.57
N SER A 30 2.94 1.39 2.69
CA SER A 30 4.30 1.95 2.65
C SER A 30 5.27 0.98 1.97
N SER A 31 5.17 -0.31 2.28
CA SER A 31 5.97 -1.36 1.63
C SER A 31 5.63 -1.51 0.14
N LEU A 32 4.34 -1.53 -0.21
CA LEU A 32 3.88 -1.61 -1.61
C LEU A 32 4.30 -0.37 -2.42
N GLY A 33 4.18 0.82 -1.84
CA GLY A 33 4.58 2.07 -2.47
C GLY A 33 6.08 2.13 -2.75
N LYS A 34 6.92 1.67 -1.81
CA LYS A 34 8.37 1.55 -2.02
C LYS A 34 8.69 0.58 -3.17
N LEU A 35 8.02 -0.58 -3.19
CA LEU A 35 8.21 -1.57 -4.25
C LEU A 35 7.83 -1.01 -5.64
N TRP A 36 6.71 -0.30 -5.73
CA TRP A 36 6.31 0.34 -6.98
C TRP A 36 7.27 1.44 -7.43
N VAL A 37 7.82 2.23 -6.50
CA VAL A 37 8.89 3.20 -6.80
C VAL A 37 10.12 2.51 -7.39
N GLU A 38 10.55 1.38 -6.83
CA GLU A 38 11.66 0.57 -7.35
C GLU A 38 11.37 -0.01 -8.75
N GLN A 39 10.09 -0.25 -9.08
CA GLN A 39 9.63 -0.71 -10.39
C GLN A 39 9.32 0.43 -11.38
N GLY A 40 9.48 1.70 -11.00
CA GLY A 40 9.13 2.86 -11.83
C GLY A 40 7.63 3.15 -11.94
N LYS A 41 6.79 2.50 -11.11
CA LYS A 41 5.32 2.67 -11.04
C LYS A 41 4.93 3.84 -10.13
N TYR A 42 5.46 5.03 -10.38
CA TYR A 42 5.32 6.20 -9.50
C TYR A 42 3.87 6.66 -9.31
N ASP A 43 3.07 6.66 -10.38
CA ASP A 43 1.67 7.13 -10.32
C ASP A 43 0.79 6.21 -9.47
N ALA A 44 1.03 4.90 -9.53
CA ALA A 44 0.34 3.91 -8.69
C ALA A 44 0.69 4.12 -7.21
N ALA A 45 1.98 4.28 -6.89
CA ALA A 45 2.43 4.59 -5.54
C ALA A 45 1.83 5.89 -5.01
N ARG A 46 1.84 6.95 -5.82
CA ARG A 46 1.30 8.25 -5.44
C ARG A 46 -0.21 8.19 -5.19
N THR A 47 -0.96 7.54 -6.06
CA THR A 47 -2.42 7.43 -5.94
C THR A 47 -2.82 6.71 -4.66
N MET A 48 -2.24 5.54 -4.41
CA MET A 48 -2.51 4.76 -3.20
C MET A 48 -2.10 5.50 -1.92
N LEU A 49 -0.92 6.13 -1.90
CA LEU A 49 -0.47 6.88 -0.73
C LEU A 49 -1.36 8.09 -0.44
N LEU A 50 -1.90 8.76 -1.47
CA LEU A 50 -2.85 9.85 -1.29
C LEU A 50 -4.18 9.36 -0.68
N GLU A 51 -4.71 8.22 -1.13
CA GLU A 51 -5.91 7.63 -0.55
C GLU A 51 -5.74 7.36 0.95
N ILE A 52 -4.59 6.79 1.32
CA ILE A 52 -4.29 6.44 2.71
C ILE A 52 -4.07 7.71 3.54
N CYS A 53 -3.29 8.67 3.05
CA CYS A 53 -3.12 9.95 3.75
C CYS A 53 -4.48 10.62 4.01
N ASN A 54 -5.37 10.66 3.01
CA ASN A 54 -6.71 11.23 3.18
C ASN A 54 -7.55 10.50 4.24
N TRP A 55 -7.46 9.17 4.32
CA TRP A 55 -8.15 8.38 5.35
C TRP A 55 -7.66 8.67 6.78
N PHE A 56 -6.41 9.09 6.94
CA PHE A 56 -5.85 9.46 8.25
C PHE A 56 -6.13 10.91 8.65
N THR A 57 -6.24 11.81 7.67
CA THR A 57 -6.48 13.25 7.93
C THR A 57 -7.94 13.67 7.85
N GLY A 58 -8.81 12.80 7.32
CA GLY A 58 -10.26 13.00 7.24
C GLY A 58 -11.01 12.67 8.54
#